data_AF-A0A7C0XQZ0-F1
#
_entry.id   AF-A0A7C0XQZ0-F1
#
_cell.length_a   1.000
_cell.length_b   1.000
_cell.length_c   1.000
_cell.angle_alpha   90.00
_cell.angle_beta   90.00
_cell.angle_gamma   90.00
#
_symmetry.space_group_name_H-M   'P 1'
#
loop_
_entity.id
_entity.type
_entity.pdbx_description
1 polymer ?
#
loop_
_entity_poly.entity_id
_entity_poly.type
_entity_poly.pdbx_seq_one_letter_code
_entity_poly.pdbx_strand_id
1 'polypeptide(L)' 'MLKDILGRRELYDEVKSRIKNVLGSNLVAIVVFGSTIYVGEGEDVDLVVVVNEEIDLKEKLKLEHKVRQV' A
#
# COMPACT_ATOMS: atom_id res chain seq x y z
N MET A 1 8.90 -22.13 -12.03
CA MET A 1 8.15 -21.11 -11.26
C MET A 1 8.87 -20.93 -9.94
N LEU A 2 9.48 -19.76 -9.71
CA LEU A 2 9.95 -19.39 -8.38
C LEU A 2 8.70 -19.36 -7.48
N LYS A 3 8.65 -20.21 -6.46
CA LYS A 3 7.43 -20.46 -5.65
C LYS A 3 6.97 -19.24 -4.84
N ASP A 4 7.80 -18.20 -4.78
CA ASP A 4 7.61 -17.04 -3.90
C ASP A 4 7.29 -15.74 -4.65
N ILE A 5 7.05 -15.78 -5.97
CA ILE A 5 6.67 -14.59 -6.74
C ILE A 5 5.14 -14.46 -6.76
N LEU A 6 4.63 -13.37 -6.17
CA LEU A 6 3.22 -13.01 -6.25
C LEU A 6 2.87 -12.50 -7.65
N GLY A 7 1.74 -12.95 -8.19
CA GLY A 7 1.09 -12.30 -9.31
C GLY A 7 0.57 -10.91 -8.92
N ARG A 8 0.34 -10.03 -9.91
CA ARG A 8 -0.09 -8.63 -9.67
C ARG A 8 -1.31 -8.52 -8.76
N ARG A 9 -2.31 -9.39 -8.94
CA ARG A 9 -3.52 -9.42 -8.09
C ARG A 9 -3.20 -9.83 -6.65
N GLU A 10 -2.38 -10.86 -6.48
CA GLU A 10 -1.98 -11.36 -5.16
C GLU A 10 -1.17 -10.31 -4.42
N LEU A 11 -0.26 -9.61 -5.12
CA LEU A 11 0.47 -8.47 -4.58
C LEU A 11 -0.48 -7.37 -4.10
N TYR A 12 -1.49 -6.99 -4.89
CA TYR A 12 -2.47 -5.97 -4.48
C TYR A 12 -3.31 -6.42 -3.28
N ASP A 13 -3.72 -7.68 -3.24
CA ASP A 13 -4.49 -8.21 -2.12
C ASP A 13 -3.67 -8.25 -0.82
N GLU A 14 -2.39 -8.63 -0.91
CA GLU A 14 -1.44 -8.64 0.21
C GLU A 14 -1.19 -7.21 0.73
N VAL A 15 -0.89 -6.26 -0.15
CA VAL A 15 -0.65 -4.86 0.23
C VAL A 15 -1.91 -4.24 0.85
N LYS A 16 -3.08 -4.48 0.25
CA LYS A 16 -4.38 -4.03 0.79
C LYS A 16 -4.63 -4.60 2.18
N SER A 17 -4.37 -5.90 2.39
CA SER A 17 -4.53 -6.57 3.69
C SER A 17 -3.64 -5.94 4.75
N ARG A 18 -2.36 -5.73 4.43
CA ARG A 18 -1.39 -5.11 5.36
C ARG A 18 -1.76 -3.68 5.72
N ILE A 19 -2.10 -2.84 4.74
CA ILE A 19 -2.51 -1.46 5.00
C ILE A 19 -3.77 -1.43 5.89
N LYS A 20 -4.76 -2.30 5.63
CA LYS A 20 -5.95 -2.45 6.48
C LYS A 20 -5.60 -2.87 7.91
N ASN A 21 -4.68 -3.81 8.09
CA ASN A 21 -4.27 -4.27 9.42
C ASN A 21 -3.55 -3.17 10.21
N VAL A 22 -2.80 -2.31 9.53
CA VAL A 22 -2.05 -1.22 10.17
C VAL A 22 -2.94 -0.02 10.50
N LEU A 23 -3.82 0.39 9.58
CA LEU A 23 -4.63 1.60 9.70
C LEU A 23 -6.04 1.35 10.26
N GLY A 24 -6.55 0.12 10.20
CA GLY A 24 -7.83 -0.25 10.77
C GLY A 24 -8.99 0.62 10.30
N SER A 25 -9.78 1.13 11.24
CA SER A 25 -10.92 2.03 10.99
C SER A 25 -10.53 3.42 10.49
N ASN A 26 -9.25 3.81 10.58
CA ASN A 26 -8.77 5.10 10.08
C ASN A 26 -8.60 5.08 8.55
N LEU A 27 -8.48 3.90 7.93
CA LEU A 27 -8.38 3.80 6.48
C LEU A 27 -9.70 4.16 5.79
N VAL A 28 -9.68 5.22 4.98
CA VAL A 28 -10.80 5.62 4.12
C VAL A 28 -10.71 4.96 2.76
N ALA A 29 -9.54 5.05 2.11
CA ALA A 29 -9.34 4.53 0.77
C ALA A 29 -7.88 4.18 0.49
N ILE A 30 -7.68 3.24 -0.44
CA ILE A 30 -6.40 2.95 -1.09
C ILE A 30 -6.63 3.14 -2.58
N VAL A 31 -5.91 4.08 -3.19
CA VAL A 31 -6.00 4.38 -4.62
C VAL A 31 -4.69 3.96 -5.27
N VAL A 32 -4.78 3.06 -6.25
CA VAL A 32 -3.64 2.75 -7.13
C VAL A 32 -3.59 3.81 -8.20
N PHE A 33 -2.42 4.38 -8.45
CA PHE A 33 -2.20 5.39 -9.48
C PHE A 33 -0.86 5.16 -10.19
N GLY A 34 -0.40 6.13 -10.96
CA GLY A 34 0.94 6.10 -11.55
C GLY A 34 1.03 5.32 -12.86
N SER A 35 2.25 4.99 -13.25
CA SER A 35 2.60 4.38 -14.54
C SER A 35 1.79 3.11 -14.81
N THR A 36 1.67 2.24 -13.79
CA THR A 36 0.89 1.00 -13.84
C THR A 36 -0.57 1.21 -14.24
N ILE A 37 -1.17 2.35 -13.88
CA ILE A 37 -2.56 2.69 -14.25
C ILE A 37 -2.63 3.48 -15.56
N TYR A 38 -1.74 4.44 -15.78
CA TYR A 38 -1.83 5.35 -16.93
C TYR A 38 -1.29 4.74 -18.23
N VAL A 39 -0.28 3.88 -18.15
CA VAL A 39 0.42 3.31 -19.31
C VAL A 39 0.19 1.80 -19.41
N GLY A 40 -0.36 1.18 -18.35
CA GLY A 40 -0.56 -0.28 -18.26
C GLY A 40 0.72 -1.06 -17.97
N GLU A 41 1.86 -0.38 -17.98
CA GLU A 41 3.19 -0.87 -17.71
C GLU A 41 3.81 -0.01 -16.60
N GLY A 42 4.38 -0.68 -15.60
CA GLY A 42 5.02 -0.07 -14.45
C GLY A 42 5.80 -1.13 -13.69
N GLU A 43 7.02 -0.79 -13.29
CA GLU A 43 7.88 -1.66 -12.48
C GLU A 43 7.52 -1.56 -10.99
N ASP A 44 6.93 -0.44 -10.58
CA ASP A 44 6.48 -0.12 -9.24
C ASP A 44 4.94 0.00 -9.14
N VAL A 45 4.47 -0.01 -7.90
CA VAL A 45 3.06 0.17 -7.55
C VAL A 45 2.93 1.43 -6.73
N ASP A 46 2.45 2.50 -7.37
CA ASP A 46 2.18 3.76 -6.70
C ASP A 46 0.82 3.71 -6.00
N LEU A 47 0.81 4.08 -4.71
CA LEU A 47 -0.38 4.06 -3.86
C LEU A 47 -0.59 5.40 -3.17
N VAL A 48 -1.82 5.93 -3.25
CA VAL A 48 -2.30 6.98 -2.33
C VAL A 48 -3.18 6.32 -1.29
N VAL A 49 -2.84 6.52 -0.02
CA VAL A 49 -3.63 6.04 1.12
C VAL A 49 -4.32 7.23 1.79
N VAL A 50 -5.64 7.19 1.86
CA VAL A 50 -6.48 8.24 2.45
C VAL A 50 -6.94 7.78 3.83
N VAL A 51 -6.77 8.66 4.82
CA VAL A 51 -7.07 8.41 6.24
C VAL A 51 -8.06 9.46 6.74
N ASN A 52 -8.90 9.12 7.73
CA ASN A 52 -9.96 10.00 8.23
C ASN A 52 -9.49 10.94 9.35
N GLU A 53 -8.30 10.70 9.89
CA GLU A 53 -7.68 11.52 10.93
C GLU A 53 -6.33 12.07 10.47
N GLU A 54 -5.98 13.25 10.95
CA GLU A 54 -4.65 13.82 10.75
C GLU A 54 -3.63 12.97 11.50
N ILE A 55 -2.62 12.49 10.77
CA ILE A 55 -1.54 11.69 11.33
C ILE A 55 -0.37 12.62 11.61
N ASP A 56 0.05 12.69 12.88
CA ASP A 56 1.20 13.51 13.23
C ASP A 56 2.49 12.97 12.57
N LEU A 57 3.53 13.80 12.50
CA LEU A 57 4.77 13.41 11.83
C LEU A 57 5.42 12.16 12.45
N LYS A 58 5.28 11.97 13.77
CA LYS A 58 5.87 10.83 14.49
C LYS A 58 5.12 9.54 14.16
N GLU A 59 3.80 9.59 14.09
CA GLU A 59 2.95 8.49 13.68
C GLU A 59 3.14 8.14 12.21
N LYS A 60 3.28 9.14 11.34
CA LYS A 60 3.63 8.95 9.93
C LYS A 60 4.95 8.18 9.80
N LEU A 61 5.99 8.60 10.50
CA LEU A 61 7.30 7.92 10.47
C LEU A 61 7.22 6.49 11.03
N LYS A 62 6.43 6.25 12.07
CA LYS A 62 6.18 4.88 12.58
C LYS A 62 5.46 4.02 11.55
N LEU A 63 4.49 4.57 10.83
CA LEU A 63 3.77 3.87 9.77
C LEU A 63 4.70 3.51 8.61
N GLU A 64 5.51 4.47 8.14
CA GLU A 64 6.52 4.23 7.10
C GLU A 64 7.51 3.14 7.52
N HIS A 65 7.95 3.14 8.78
CA HIS A 65 8.85 2.10 9.30
C HIS A 65 8.19 0.71 9.33
N LYS A 66 6.93 0.62 9.80
CA LYS A 66 6.17 -0.65 9.81
C LYS A 66 5.96 -1.20 8.40
N VAL A 67 5.75 -0.33 7.42
CA VAL A 67 5.59 -0.71 6.00
C VAL A 67 6.94 -1.11 5.37
N ARG A 68 8.05 -0.47 5.75
CA ARG A 68 9.41 -0.79 5.23
C ARG A 68 9.99 -2.13 5.70
N GLN A 69 9.53 -2.66 6.83
CA GLN A 69 10.01 -3.95 7.35
C GLN A 69 9.31 -5.16 6.71
N VAL A 70 8.57 -4.93 5.63
CA VAL A 70 7.84 -5.92 4.83
C VAL A 70 8.65 -6.31 3.62
#